data_AF-A0A7U9XDX4-F1
#
_entry.id   AF-A0A7U9XDX4-F1
#
_cell.length_a   1.000
_cell.length_b   1.000
_cell.length_c   1.000
_cell.angle_alpha   90.00
_cell.angle_beta   90.00
_cell.angle_gamma   90.00
#
_symmetry.space_group_name_H-M   'P 1'
#
loop_
_entity.id
_entity.type
_entity.pdbx_description
1 polymer ?
#
loop_
_entity_poly.entity_id
_entity_poly.type
_entity_poly.pdbx_seq_one_letter_code
_entity_poly.pdbx_strand_id
1 'polypeptide(L)'
;MLEFLGLTPNDDFYESDLEQALITHLQKFLLELGRGFSFVARQKRITFDGRHFRIDLVFYNYILKCFILIDLKVGDLTHQDLGQMQMYVHYYERELMNEGDNPPIGIVLCADKSESVVKYTLPENETQIFASKYKLYLPSEEELLRELNQEYQALEASKMGKENIGDMKEE
;
A
#
# COMPACT_ATOMS: atom_id res chain seq x y z
N MET A 1 -14.57 -4.59 -9.79
CA MET A 1 -14.20 -5.06 -11.15
C MET A 1 -14.00 -6.59 -11.30
N LEU A 2 -14.49 -7.45 -10.38
CA LEU A 2 -14.11 -8.88 -10.36
C LEU A 2 -14.76 -9.79 -11.43
N GLU A 3 -15.95 -9.46 -11.94
CA GLU A 3 -16.65 -10.33 -12.91
C GLU A 3 -16.07 -10.31 -14.33
N PHE A 4 -15.28 -9.29 -14.69
CA PHE A 4 -14.64 -9.24 -16.01
C PHE A 4 -13.31 -10.01 -16.05
N LEU A 5 -12.77 -10.41 -14.89
CA LEU A 5 -11.45 -11.02 -14.73
C LEU A 5 -11.47 -12.55 -14.59
N GLY A 6 -12.64 -13.20 -14.57
CA GLY A 6 -12.76 -14.66 -14.70
C GLY A 6 -12.20 -15.51 -13.56
N LEU A 7 -12.02 -14.95 -12.36
CA LEU A 7 -11.48 -15.68 -11.21
C LEU A 7 -12.60 -16.18 -10.29
N THR A 8 -12.66 -17.49 -10.08
CA THR A 8 -13.51 -18.11 -9.05
C THR A 8 -12.83 -18.07 -7.67
N PRO A 9 -13.58 -17.80 -6.59
CA PRO A 9 -13.03 -17.59 -5.26
C PRO A 9 -12.53 -18.90 -4.65
N ASN A 10 -11.22 -19.16 -4.74
CA ASN A 10 -10.53 -20.21 -3.99
C ASN A 10 -9.07 -19.78 -3.72
N ASP A 11 -8.84 -18.54 -3.26
CA ASP A 11 -7.53 -17.87 -3.42
C ASP A 11 -6.92 -17.19 -2.17
N ASP A 12 -7.33 -17.54 -0.94
CA ASP A 12 -6.78 -16.88 0.28
C ASP A 12 -5.25 -16.98 0.41
N PHE A 13 -4.65 -18.09 -0.05
CA PHE A 13 -3.18 -18.28 -0.04
C PHE A 13 -2.48 -17.44 -1.12
N TYR A 14 -3.12 -17.29 -2.29
CA TYR A 14 -2.57 -16.56 -3.41
C TYR A 14 -2.62 -15.05 -3.20
N GLU A 15 -3.64 -14.56 -2.50
CA GLU A 15 -3.77 -13.14 -2.15
C GLU A 15 -2.63 -12.69 -1.22
N SER A 16 -2.26 -13.51 -0.22
CA SER A 16 -1.16 -13.22 0.70
C SER A 16 0.21 -13.20 0.01
N ASP A 17 0.51 -14.14 -0.89
CA ASP A 17 1.80 -14.18 -1.61
C ASP A 17 1.94 -12.99 -2.57
N LEU A 18 0.86 -12.63 -3.26
CA LEU A 18 0.79 -11.47 -4.13
C LEU A 18 1.01 -10.17 -3.34
N GLU A 19 0.31 -10.00 -2.21
CA GLU A 19 0.47 -8.83 -1.34
C GLU A 19 1.93 -8.68 -0.89
N GLN A 20 2.58 -9.76 -0.45
CA GLN A 20 3.98 -9.71 -0.03
C GLN A 20 4.95 -9.40 -1.19
N ALA A 21 4.67 -9.87 -2.40
CA ALA A 21 5.45 -9.54 -3.59
C ALA A 21 5.34 -8.03 -3.91
N LEU A 22 4.12 -7.50 -3.93
CA LEU A 22 3.86 -6.08 -4.18
C LEU A 22 4.50 -5.18 -3.11
N ILE A 23 4.41 -5.54 -1.82
CA ILE A 23 5.08 -4.81 -0.73
C ILE A 23 6.61 -4.80 -0.96
N THR A 24 7.18 -5.93 -1.37
CA THR A 24 8.63 -6.03 -1.62
C THR A 24 9.07 -5.15 -2.79
N HIS A 25 8.33 -5.21 -3.91
CA HIS A 25 8.59 -4.39 -5.08
C HIS A 25 8.47 -2.90 -4.75
N LEU A 26 7.36 -2.50 -4.11
CA LEU A 26 7.11 -1.12 -3.75
C LEU A 26 8.17 -0.55 -2.80
N GLN A 27 8.60 -1.35 -1.80
CA GLN A 27 9.69 -0.94 -0.91
C GLN A 27 10.97 -0.64 -1.69
N LYS A 28 11.33 -1.52 -2.64
CA LYS A 28 12.52 -1.35 -3.48
C LYS A 28 12.38 -0.14 -4.40
N PHE A 29 11.25 0.00 -5.08
CA PHE A 29 10.95 1.13 -5.95
C PHE A 29 11.08 2.47 -5.23
N LEU A 30 10.49 2.61 -4.04
CA LEU A 30 10.55 3.87 -3.27
C LEU A 30 11.98 4.22 -2.82
N LEU A 31 12.81 3.20 -2.51
CA LEU A 31 14.22 3.41 -2.20
C LEU A 31 15.03 3.82 -3.44
N GLU A 32 14.76 3.19 -4.59
CA GLU A 32 15.44 3.47 -5.87
C GLU A 32 15.03 4.81 -6.49
N LEU A 33 13.79 5.24 -6.27
CA LEU A 33 13.27 6.53 -6.71
C LEU A 33 14.07 7.71 -6.13
N GLY A 34 14.72 7.52 -4.97
CA GLY A 34 15.44 8.57 -4.26
C GLY A 34 14.46 9.56 -3.61
N ARG A 35 14.72 10.87 -3.69
CA ARG A 35 13.79 11.92 -3.17
C ARG A 35 13.51 11.91 -1.66
N GLY A 36 14.43 11.40 -0.86
CA GLY A 36 14.34 11.55 0.59
C GLY A 36 13.87 10.32 1.35
N PHE A 37 13.44 9.25 0.68
CA PHE A 37 12.91 8.07 1.37
C PHE A 37 14.00 7.31 2.13
N SER A 38 13.73 7.06 3.41
CA SER A 38 14.51 6.20 4.30
C SER A 38 13.60 5.13 4.88
N PHE A 39 13.95 3.86 4.67
CA PHE A 39 13.16 2.74 5.16
C PHE A 39 13.23 2.63 6.68
N VAL A 40 12.07 2.54 7.35
CA VAL A 40 11.96 2.42 8.80
C VAL A 40 11.53 1.02 9.20
N ALA A 41 10.43 0.53 8.62
CA ALA A 41 9.89 -0.78 8.97
C ALA A 41 8.97 -1.34 7.88
N ARG A 42 8.82 -2.67 7.89
CA ARG A 42 7.82 -3.42 7.12
C ARG A 42 6.93 -4.18 8.09
N GLN A 43 5.64 -4.29 7.77
CA GLN A 43 4.64 -5.01 8.59
C GLN A 43 4.68 -4.53 10.05
N LYS A 44 4.77 -3.22 10.25
CA LYS A 44 4.96 -2.59 11.57
C LYS A 44 3.70 -2.80 12.40
N ARG A 45 3.81 -3.64 13.43
CA ARG A 45 2.71 -3.87 14.38
C ARG A 45 2.51 -2.66 15.29
N ILE A 46 1.25 -2.22 15.39
CA ILE A 46 0.77 -1.28 16.40
C ILE A 46 -0.26 -2.01 17.27
N THR A 47 -0.22 -1.78 18.58
CA THR A 47 -1.15 -2.42 19.52
C THR A 47 -1.85 -1.38 20.37
N PHE A 48 -3.18 -1.41 20.37
CA PHE A 48 -4.05 -0.58 21.20
C PHE A 48 -5.05 -1.45 21.93
N ASP A 49 -5.14 -1.34 23.26
CA ASP A 49 -6.14 -2.05 24.08
C ASP A 49 -6.27 -3.56 23.73
N GLY A 50 -5.15 -4.23 23.46
CA GLY A 50 -5.11 -5.63 23.09
C GLY A 50 -5.46 -5.96 21.63
N ARG A 51 -5.81 -4.97 20.80
CA ARG A 51 -6.00 -5.11 19.35
C ARG A 51 -4.70 -4.87 18.62
N HIS A 52 -4.47 -5.65 17.57
CA HIS A 52 -3.24 -5.58 16.78
C HIS A 52 -3.56 -5.11 15.37
N PHE A 53 -2.80 -4.11 14.96
CA PHE A 53 -2.86 -3.50 13.64
C PHE A 53 -1.48 -3.59 13.00
N ARG A 54 -1.41 -3.52 11.67
CA ARG A 54 -0.16 -3.57 10.92
C ARG A 54 -0.18 -2.52 9.83
N ILE A 55 0.92 -1.77 9.76
CA ILE A 55 1.24 -0.90 8.62
C ILE A 55 2.17 -1.68 7.69
N ASP A 56 1.85 -1.74 6.41
CA ASP A 56 2.62 -2.57 5.47
C ASP A 56 4.04 -2.05 5.29
N LEU A 57 4.18 -0.74 5.06
CA LEU A 57 5.47 -0.06 4.94
C LEU A 57 5.48 1.27 5.71
N VAL A 58 6.59 1.50 6.41
CA VAL A 58 6.88 2.76 7.09
C VAL A 58 8.19 3.30 6.55
N PHE A 59 8.13 4.52 6.04
CA PHE A 59 9.29 5.30 5.63
C PHE A 59 9.37 6.59 6.44
N TYR A 60 10.55 7.19 6.44
CA TYR A 60 10.75 8.59 6.81
C TYR A 60 11.27 9.33 5.58
N ASN A 61 10.69 10.47 5.25
CA ASN A 61 11.20 11.33 4.19
C ASN A 61 12.04 12.45 4.81
N TYR A 62 13.37 12.43 4.62
CA TYR A 62 14.26 13.40 5.27
C TYR A 62 14.22 14.81 4.66
N ILE A 63 13.69 14.96 3.45
CA ILE A 63 13.52 16.27 2.80
C ILE A 63 12.26 16.95 3.35
N LEU A 64 11.16 16.21 3.41
CA LEU A 64 9.89 16.65 3.99
C LEU A 64 9.93 16.65 5.53
N LYS A 65 10.87 15.94 6.14
CA LYS A 65 10.98 15.70 7.58
C LYS A 65 9.70 15.12 8.19
N CYS A 66 9.13 14.07 7.60
CA CYS A 66 7.91 13.43 8.12
C CYS A 66 7.92 11.92 7.85
N PHE A 67 7.12 11.18 8.64
CA PHE A 67 6.86 9.78 8.38
C PHE A 67 5.87 9.60 7.23
N ILE A 68 6.10 8.59 6.40
CA ILE A 68 5.20 8.15 5.33
C ILE A 68 4.75 6.73 5.67
N LEU A 69 3.45 6.55 5.90
CA LEU A 69 2.81 5.29 6.25
C LEU A 69 2.05 4.78 5.02
N ILE A 70 2.27 3.53 4.62
CA ILE A 70 1.71 2.98 3.39
C ILE A 70 1.05 1.63 3.68
N ASP A 71 -0.21 1.50 3.30
CA ASP A 71 -0.97 0.24 3.27
C ASP A 71 -1.37 -0.10 1.83
N LEU A 72 -1.31 -1.39 1.46
CA LEU A 72 -1.77 -1.91 0.18
C LEU A 72 -3.13 -2.63 0.36
N LYS A 73 -4.01 -2.46 -0.63
CA LYS A 73 -5.33 -3.10 -0.68
C LYS A 73 -5.54 -3.71 -2.06
N VAL A 74 -5.60 -5.03 -2.12
CA VAL A 74 -5.87 -5.77 -3.35
C VAL A 74 -7.32 -5.60 -3.79
N GLY A 75 -8.24 -5.44 -2.84
CA GLY A 75 -9.66 -5.17 -3.06
C GLY A 75 -10.07 -3.69 -3.01
N ASP A 76 -11.37 -3.46 -3.03
CA ASP A 76 -11.97 -2.13 -2.96
C ASP A 76 -11.58 -1.40 -1.66
N LEU A 77 -11.25 -0.12 -1.79
CA LEU A 77 -11.02 0.74 -0.63
C LEU A 77 -12.29 0.87 0.23
N THR A 78 -12.19 0.50 1.50
CA THR A 78 -13.30 0.64 2.46
C THR A 78 -13.15 1.88 3.35
N HIS A 79 -14.26 2.31 3.96
CA HIS A 79 -14.20 3.40 4.95
C HIS A 79 -13.40 3.01 6.20
N GLN A 80 -13.36 1.70 6.51
CA GLN A 80 -12.57 1.14 7.59
C GLN A 80 -11.07 1.27 7.32
N ASP A 81 -10.62 1.05 6.07
CA ASP A 81 -9.21 1.23 5.70
C ASP A 81 -8.75 2.68 5.89
N LEU A 82 -9.60 3.64 5.50
CA LEU A 82 -9.32 5.07 5.70
C LEU A 82 -9.30 5.44 7.18
N GLY A 83 -10.27 4.94 7.97
CA GLY A 83 -10.28 5.14 9.42
C GLY A 83 -9.05 4.52 10.11
N GLN A 84 -8.61 3.35 9.65
CA GLN A 84 -7.39 2.70 10.12
C GLN A 84 -6.15 3.54 9.80
N MET A 85 -6.01 4.01 8.56
CA MET A 85 -4.89 4.89 8.19
C MET A 85 -4.90 6.20 9.00
N GLN A 86 -6.08 6.77 9.24
CA GLN A 86 -6.21 7.96 10.07
C GLN A 86 -5.77 7.72 11.51
N MET A 87 -6.11 6.58 12.09
CA MET A 87 -5.62 6.17 13.40
C MET A 87 -4.08 6.06 13.39
N TYR A 88 -3.47 5.48 12.34
CA TYR A 88 -2.01 5.38 12.24
C TYR A 88 -1.31 6.73 12.18
N VAL A 89 -1.80 7.64 11.34
CA VAL A 89 -1.27 9.01 11.20
C VAL A 89 -1.31 9.72 12.55
N HIS A 90 -2.45 9.73 13.24
CA HIS A 90 -2.56 10.38 14.55
C HIS A 90 -1.71 9.71 15.64
N TYR A 91 -1.53 8.39 15.58
CA TYR A 91 -0.64 7.70 16.52
C TYR A 91 0.82 8.14 16.34
N TYR A 92 1.29 8.18 15.09
CA TYR A 92 2.64 8.67 14.80
C TYR A 92 2.81 10.12 15.21
N GLU A 93 1.80 10.96 14.95
CA GLU A 93 1.81 12.37 15.30
C GLU A 93 1.97 12.60 16.82
N ARG A 94 1.29 11.80 17.64
CA ARG A 94 1.27 11.97 19.09
C ARG A 94 2.43 11.29 19.81
N GLU A 95 2.91 10.16 19.29
CA GLU A 95 3.79 9.27 20.05
C GLU A 95 5.20 9.10 19.44
N LEU A 96 5.37 9.36 18.14
CA LEU A 96 6.60 8.98 17.41
C LEU A 96 7.31 10.13 16.69
N MET A 97 6.71 11.32 16.62
CA MET A 97 7.35 12.49 16.03
C MET A 97 8.48 13.03 16.90
N ASN A 98 9.55 13.47 16.25
CA ASN A 98 10.63 14.21 16.89
C ASN A 98 10.37 15.72 16.79
N GLU A 99 11.09 16.49 17.59
CA GLU A 99 11.08 17.93 17.48
C GLU A 99 11.52 18.38 16.07
N GLY A 100 10.66 19.16 15.41
CA GLY A 100 10.91 19.67 14.06
C GLY A 100 10.46 18.73 12.92
N ASP A 101 9.86 17.59 13.23
CA ASP A 101 9.15 16.79 12.23
C ASP A 101 7.86 17.51 11.80
N ASN A 102 7.52 17.37 10.52
CA ASN A 102 6.21 17.72 9.97
C ASN A 102 5.21 16.57 10.20
N PRO A 103 3.89 16.85 10.16
CA PRO A 103 2.89 15.82 10.37
C PRO A 103 3.05 14.63 9.41
N PRO A 104 2.80 13.39 9.88
CA PRO A 104 2.93 12.19 9.07
C PRO A 104 1.93 12.18 7.91
N ILE A 105 2.29 11.44 6.86
CA ILE A 105 1.46 11.25 5.66
C ILE A 105 1.05 9.78 5.58
N GLY A 106 -0.25 9.54 5.48
CA GLY A 106 -0.84 8.22 5.21
C GLY A 106 -1.18 8.05 3.73
N ILE A 107 -0.79 6.91 3.17
CA ILE A 107 -1.07 6.53 1.78
C ILE A 107 -1.73 5.16 1.80
N VAL A 108 -2.90 5.05 1.18
CA VAL A 108 -3.55 3.76 0.92
C VAL A 108 -3.52 3.52 -0.58
N LEU A 109 -2.88 2.44 -1.00
CA LEU A 109 -2.77 2.04 -2.39
C LEU A 109 -3.78 0.93 -2.66
N CYS A 110 -4.76 1.18 -3.53
CA CYS A 110 -5.78 0.21 -3.92
C CYS A 110 -5.82 0.01 -5.43
N ALA A 111 -6.14 -1.21 -5.88
CA ALA A 111 -6.25 -1.54 -7.30
C ALA A 111 -7.51 -0.93 -7.96
N ASP A 112 -8.59 -0.75 -7.20
CA ASP A 112 -9.84 -0.14 -7.65
C ASP A 112 -10.19 1.06 -6.75
N LYS A 113 -10.42 2.24 -7.33
CA LYS A 113 -10.65 3.49 -6.58
C LYS A 113 -12.11 3.88 -6.61
N SER A 114 -12.80 3.73 -5.48
CA SER A 114 -14.11 4.34 -5.27
C SER A 114 -13.95 5.77 -4.74
N GLU A 115 -14.00 6.78 -5.62
CA GLU A 115 -13.91 8.20 -5.25
C GLU A 115 -14.95 8.62 -4.18
N SER A 116 -16.12 7.97 -4.19
CA SER A 116 -17.20 8.21 -3.23
C SER A 116 -16.76 7.90 -1.80
N VAL A 117 -16.06 6.78 -1.57
CA VAL A 117 -15.63 6.35 -0.23
C VAL A 117 -14.65 7.34 0.36
N VAL A 118 -13.72 7.85 -0.45
CA VAL A 118 -12.74 8.87 -0.04
C VAL A 118 -13.44 10.17 0.36
N LYS A 119 -14.35 10.67 -0.49
CA LYS A 119 -15.03 11.96 -0.31
C LYS A 119 -15.89 12.02 0.96
N TYR A 120 -16.54 10.91 1.33
CA TYR A 120 -17.45 10.88 2.49
C TYR A 120 -16.78 10.41 3.79
N THR A 121 -15.57 9.83 3.74
CA THR A 121 -14.87 9.34 4.94
C THR A 121 -13.89 10.37 5.50
N LEU A 122 -13.21 11.12 4.62
CA LEU A 122 -12.24 12.11 5.05
C LEU A 122 -12.91 13.49 5.27
N PRO A 123 -12.58 14.22 6.34
CA PRO A 123 -13.00 15.61 6.50
C PRO A 123 -12.63 16.46 5.28
N GLU A 124 -13.43 17.47 4.94
CA GLU A 124 -13.20 18.34 3.76
C GLU A 124 -11.82 19.05 3.78
N ASN A 125 -11.17 19.15 4.95
CA ASN A 125 -9.85 19.77 5.15
C ASN A 125 -8.72 18.74 5.41
N GLU A 126 -8.97 17.45 5.23
CA GLU A 126 -7.98 16.40 5.48
C GLU A 126 -6.88 16.42 4.42
N THR A 127 -5.63 16.63 4.86
CA THR A 127 -4.45 16.78 3.98
C THR A 127 -3.33 15.82 4.31
N GLN A 128 -3.52 14.94 5.30
CA GLN A 128 -2.52 13.98 5.75
C GLN A 128 -2.77 12.59 5.15
N ILE A 129 -4.01 12.28 4.75
CA ILE A 129 -4.39 10.97 4.18
C ILE A 129 -4.72 11.14 2.71
N PHE A 130 -3.95 10.49 1.85
CA PHE A 130 -4.15 10.57 0.40
C PHE A 130 -4.61 9.23 -0.16
N ALA A 131 -5.82 9.20 -0.69
CA ALA A 131 -6.29 8.12 -1.58
C ALA A 131 -5.99 8.48 -3.05
N SER A 132 -4.71 8.76 -3.33
CA SER A 132 -4.15 9.21 -4.61
C SER A 132 -4.48 10.65 -5.07
N LYS A 133 -3.76 11.62 -4.48
CA LYS A 133 -3.52 12.95 -5.07
C LYS A 133 -2.19 13.50 -4.54
N TYR A 134 -1.21 13.67 -5.42
CA TYR A 134 0.21 13.71 -5.04
C TYR A 134 0.82 15.13 -4.93
N LYS A 135 1.72 15.30 -3.96
CA LYS A 135 2.63 16.44 -3.78
C LYS A 135 3.99 16.16 -4.44
N LEU A 136 4.70 17.22 -4.85
CA LEU A 136 5.92 17.28 -5.69
C LEU A 136 7.12 16.37 -5.32
N TYR A 137 7.11 15.68 -4.17
CA TYR A 137 8.22 14.84 -3.69
C TYR A 137 7.88 13.36 -3.57
N LEU A 138 6.60 12.99 -3.72
CA LEU A 138 6.15 11.60 -3.79
C LEU A 138 6.13 11.13 -5.27
N PRO A 139 6.30 9.82 -5.57
CA PRO A 139 5.97 9.32 -6.90
C PRO A 139 4.51 9.64 -7.21
N SER A 140 4.22 9.96 -8.46
CA SER A 140 2.86 10.23 -8.92
C SER A 140 1.96 8.99 -8.86
N GLU A 141 0.66 9.21 -8.96
CA GLU A 141 -0.34 8.14 -9.02
C GLU A 141 -0.04 7.17 -10.15
N GLU A 142 0.25 7.74 -11.32
CA GLU A 142 0.48 7.01 -12.54
C GLU A 142 1.78 6.19 -12.47
N GLU A 143 2.81 6.69 -11.77
CA GLU A 143 4.05 5.95 -11.54
C GLU A 143 3.80 4.75 -10.62
N LEU A 144 3.10 4.96 -9.50
CA LEU A 144 2.78 3.87 -8.57
C LEU A 144 1.87 2.81 -9.18
N LEU A 145 0.80 3.23 -9.89
CA LEU A 145 -0.11 2.32 -10.56
C LEU A 145 0.59 1.53 -11.68
N ARG A 146 1.48 2.17 -12.43
CA ARG A 146 2.25 1.50 -13.49
C ARG A 146 3.15 0.41 -12.92
N GLU A 147 3.88 0.72 -11.85
CA GLU A 147 4.77 -0.25 -11.20
C GLU A 147 3.99 -1.43 -10.60
N LEU A 148 2.87 -1.15 -9.92
CA LEU A 148 2.01 -2.21 -9.37
C LEU A 148 1.43 -3.11 -10.49
N ASN A 149 0.95 -2.52 -11.58
CA ASN A 149 0.40 -3.28 -12.71
C ASN A 149 1.45 -4.11 -13.44
N GLN A 150 2.67 -3.60 -13.60
CA GLN A 150 3.77 -4.35 -14.24
C GLN A 150 4.16 -5.58 -13.42
N GLU A 151 4.29 -5.42 -12.09
CA GLU A 151 4.62 -6.53 -11.20
C GLU A 151 3.49 -7.57 -11.19
N TYR A 152 2.24 -7.12 -11.16
CA TYR A 152 1.08 -8.01 -11.24
C TYR A 152 1.09 -8.87 -12.52
N GLN A 153 1.32 -8.26 -13.68
CA GLN A 153 1.42 -8.99 -14.96
C GLN A 153 2.62 -9.95 -15.01
N ALA A 154 3.76 -9.57 -14.44
CA ALA A 154 4.94 -10.42 -14.39
C ALA A 154 4.73 -11.68 -13.54
N LEU A 155 4.00 -11.54 -12.42
CA LEU A 155 3.64 -12.65 -11.54
C LEU A 155 2.64 -13.61 -12.22
N GLU A 156 1.66 -13.10 -12.96
CA GLU A 156 0.73 -13.94 -13.74
C GLU A 156 1.43 -14.70 -14.88
N ALA A 157 2.28 -14.03 -15.66
CA ALA A 157 3.02 -14.67 -16.74
C ALA A 157 3.95 -15.79 -16.23
N SER A 158 4.54 -15.59 -15.04
CA SER A 158 5.37 -16.60 -14.36
C SER A 158 4.55 -17.79 -13.84
N LYS A 159 3.25 -17.62 -13.58
CA LYS A 159 2.32 -18.71 -13.20
C LYS A 159 1.92 -19.57 -14.40
N MET A 160 1.49 -18.97 -15.52
CA MET A 160 1.14 -19.70 -16.75
C MET A 160 2.32 -20.54 -17.30
N GLY A 161 3.56 -20.09 -17.07
CA GLY A 161 4.75 -20.86 -17.41
C GLY A 161 5.00 -22.08 -16.51
N LYS A 162 4.56 -22.07 -15.24
CA LYS A 162 4.74 -23.18 -14.30
C LYS A 162 3.68 -24.26 -14.43
N GLU A 163 2.43 -23.89 -14.71
CA GLU A 163 1.33 -24.84 -14.94
C GLU A 163 1.59 -25.69 -16.20
N ASN A 164 2.04 -25.07 -17.30
CA ASN A 164 2.39 -25.78 -18.54
C ASN A 164 3.59 -26.75 -18.39
N ILE A 165 4.46 -26.57 -17.39
CA ILE A 165 5.60 -27.47 -17.13
C ILE A 165 5.19 -28.63 -16.21
N GLY A 166 4.13 -28.47 -15.41
CA GLY A 166 3.55 -29.52 -14.57
C GLY A 166 2.90 -30.62 -15.40
N ASP A 167 2.13 -30.24 -16.43
CA ASP A 167 1.39 -31.18 -17.29
C ASP A 167 2.28 -31.98 -18.25
N MET A 168 3.52 -31.55 -18.50
CA MET A 168 4.47 -32.27 -19.38
C MET A 168 5.31 -33.34 -18.65
N LYS A 169 5.07 -33.60 -17.36
CA LYS A 169 5.84 -34.59 -16.57
C LYS A 169 5.10 -35.90 -16.26
N GLU A 170 3.87 -36.08 -16.76
CA GLU A 170 3.07 -37.30 -16.53
C GLU A 170 2.81 -38.16 -17.78
N GLU A 171 3.52 -37.96 -18.89
CA GLU A 171 3.51 -38.88 -20.05
C GLU A 171 4.78 -39.73 -20.18
#